data_AF-G3ND42-F1
#
_entry.id   AF-G3ND42-F1
#
_cell.length_a   1.000
_cell.length_b   1.000
_cell.length_c   1.000
_cell.angle_alpha   90.00
_cell.angle_beta   90.00
_cell.angle_gamma   90.00
#
_symmetry.space_group_name_H-M   'P 1'
#
loop_
_entity.id
_entity.type
_entity.pdbx_description
1 polymer ?
#
loop_
_entity_poly.entity_id
_entity_poly.type
_entity_poly.pdbx_seq_one_letter_code
_entity_poly.pdbx_strand_id
1 'polypeptide(L)'
;MDEECCSDRLCVWGQCTVNATKGTEGSICQGQRDCRPDLCCAFQRELLFPVCNPKPQKGESCLSRPNLLADMLAWDQEGPRDHCPCADDLQCQSRRQGSVCGE
;
A
#
# COMPACT_ATOMS: atom_id res chain seq x y z
N MET A 1 -12.58 9.27 7.80
CA MET A 1 -12.76 9.40 6.32
C MET A 1 -12.37 10.82 5.93
N ASP A 2 -12.08 11.12 4.65
CA ASP A 2 -11.80 12.51 4.23
C ASP A 2 -12.90 13.50 4.67
N GLU A 3 -14.12 13.01 4.89
CA GLU A 3 -15.27 13.75 5.44
C GLU A 3 -15.04 14.37 6.84
N GLU A 4 -14.06 13.89 7.61
CA GLU A 4 -13.70 14.47 8.92
C GLU A 4 -12.78 15.70 8.78
N CYS A 5 -12.18 15.89 7.62
CA CYS A 5 -11.38 17.08 7.32
C CYS A 5 -12.28 18.15 6.67
N CYS A 6 -12.02 19.43 6.98
CA CYS A 6 -12.65 20.55 6.27
C CYS A 6 -12.49 20.40 4.75
N SER A 7 -13.48 20.84 3.97
CA SER A 7 -13.66 20.44 2.55
C SER A 7 -12.47 20.64 1.61
N ASP A 8 -11.53 21.53 1.94
CA ASP A 8 -10.31 21.82 1.18
C ASP A 8 -9.07 21.00 1.62
N ARG A 9 -9.23 20.09 2.58
CA ARG A 9 -8.16 19.28 3.17
C ARG A 9 -8.43 17.79 2.94
N LEU A 10 -7.36 17.02 2.80
CA LEU A 10 -7.45 15.56 2.74
C LEU A 10 -6.82 14.93 3.98
N CYS A 11 -7.30 13.76 4.35
CA CYS A 11 -6.67 12.96 5.39
C CYS A 11 -5.46 12.22 4.79
N VAL A 12 -4.27 12.62 5.24
CA VAL A 12 -3.00 12.02 4.86
C VAL A 12 -2.33 11.53 6.14
N TRP A 13 -2.04 10.23 6.22
CA TRP A 13 -1.49 9.59 7.44
C TRP A 13 -2.28 9.89 8.72
N GLY A 14 -3.61 10.05 8.63
CA GLY A 14 -4.46 10.39 9.78
C GLY A 14 -4.49 11.87 10.16
N GLN A 15 -3.89 12.74 9.35
CA GLN A 15 -3.86 14.19 9.59
C GLN A 15 -4.49 14.97 8.44
N CYS A 16 -5.28 15.99 8.78
CA CYS A 16 -5.86 16.88 7.76
C CYS A 16 -4.80 17.81 7.17
N THR A 17 -4.46 17.57 5.91
CA THR A 17 -3.39 18.27 5.21
C THR A 17 -3.95 19.18 4.12
N VAL A 18 -3.48 20.42 4.06
CA VAL A 18 -3.81 21.39 3.01
C VAL A 18 -2.99 21.09 1.74
N ASN A 19 -3.55 21.37 0.56
CA ASN A 19 -2.89 21.13 -0.74
C ASN A 19 -2.50 19.66 -1.00
N ALA A 20 -3.15 18.72 -0.31
CA ALA A 20 -2.97 17.30 -0.58
C ALA A 20 -3.67 16.90 -1.89
N THR A 21 -3.12 15.90 -2.58
CA THR A 21 -3.70 15.36 -3.81
C THR A 21 -4.13 13.94 -3.58
N LYS A 22 -5.35 13.56 -3.96
CA LYS A 22 -5.82 12.18 -3.83
C LYS A 22 -4.89 11.20 -4.53
N GLY A 23 -4.67 10.06 -3.92
CA GLY A 23 -3.84 8.98 -4.46
C GLY A 23 -2.33 9.18 -4.29
N THR A 24 -1.88 10.26 -3.64
CA THR A 24 -0.47 10.38 -3.21
C THR A 24 -0.23 9.59 -1.94
N GLU A 25 1.04 9.39 -1.62
CA GLU A 25 1.48 8.72 -0.39
C GLU A 25 0.72 9.23 0.85
N GLY A 26 0.24 8.29 1.66
CA GLY A 26 -0.52 8.53 2.88
C GLY A 26 -1.99 8.87 2.69
N SER A 27 -2.46 9.10 1.46
CA SER A 27 -3.89 9.36 1.18
C SER A 27 -4.73 8.13 1.50
N ILE A 28 -5.92 8.32 2.06
CA ILE A 28 -6.90 7.22 2.21
C ILE A 28 -7.26 6.65 0.84
N CYS A 29 -7.35 5.33 0.75
CA CYS A 29 -7.76 4.61 -0.46
C CYS A 29 -8.83 3.57 -0.13
N GLN A 30 -9.63 3.19 -1.11
CA GLN A 30 -10.54 2.04 -1.04
C GLN A 30 -10.00 0.87 -1.85
N GLY A 31 -9.19 1.16 -2.87
CA GLY A 31 -8.66 0.17 -3.76
C GLY A 31 -7.37 0.57 -4.46
N GLN A 32 -6.77 -0.39 -5.18
CA GLN A 32 -5.48 -0.17 -5.85
C GLN A 32 -5.53 0.96 -6.88
N ARG A 33 -6.68 1.16 -7.53
CA ARG A 33 -6.87 2.20 -8.56
C ARG A 33 -6.90 3.63 -8.00
N ASP A 34 -7.08 3.79 -6.69
CA ASP A 34 -7.11 5.11 -6.06
C ASP A 34 -5.70 5.69 -5.88
N CYS A 35 -4.67 4.83 -5.95
CA CYS A 35 -3.28 5.20 -5.73
C CYS A 35 -2.53 5.41 -7.06
N ARG A 36 -1.48 6.24 -7.02
CA ARG A 36 -0.55 6.37 -8.14
C ARG A 36 0.16 5.04 -8.46
N PRO A 37 0.66 4.85 -9.70
CA PRO A 37 1.22 3.56 -10.14
C PRO A 37 2.42 3.03 -9.32
N ASP A 38 3.18 3.94 -8.72
CA ASP A 38 4.34 3.67 -7.86
C ASP A 38 3.93 3.30 -6.41
N LEU A 39 2.66 3.45 -6.07
CA LEU A 39 2.09 3.18 -4.76
C LEU A 39 1.15 1.97 -4.80
N CYS A 40 0.76 1.47 -3.64
CA CYS A 40 -0.31 0.49 -3.51
C CYS A 40 -1.30 0.91 -2.42
N CYS A 41 -2.54 0.48 -2.52
CA CYS A 41 -3.50 0.65 -1.43
C CYS A 41 -3.30 -0.46 -0.41
N ALA A 42 -2.86 -0.13 0.81
CA ALA A 42 -2.61 -1.12 1.85
C ALA A 42 -2.88 -0.61 3.27
N PHE A 43 -3.11 -1.56 4.18
CA PHE A 43 -3.21 -1.27 5.60
C PHE A 43 -1.86 -0.87 6.17
N GLN A 44 -1.84 0.24 6.90
CA GLN A 44 -0.71 0.63 7.72
C GLN A 44 -1.03 0.29 9.18
N ARG A 45 -0.08 -0.31 9.90
CA ARG A 45 -0.33 -0.90 11.23
C ARG A 45 -0.83 0.12 12.26
N GLU A 46 -0.45 1.37 12.10
CA GLU A 46 -0.79 2.48 13.00
C GLU A 46 -2.12 3.17 12.63
N LEU A 47 -2.73 2.81 11.51
CA LEU A 47 -3.95 3.44 11.00
C LEU A 47 -5.12 2.44 10.97
N LEU A 48 -6.32 2.94 11.27
CA LEU A 48 -7.56 2.15 11.24
C LEU A 48 -8.16 2.01 9.82
N PHE A 49 -7.52 2.62 8.82
CA PHE A 49 -7.96 2.66 7.44
C PHE A 49 -6.76 2.48 6.51
N PRO A 50 -6.97 1.91 5.31
CA PRO A 50 -5.91 1.76 4.33
C PRO A 50 -5.54 3.09 3.67
N VAL A 51 -4.27 3.20 3.29
CA VAL A 51 -3.71 4.37 2.63
C VAL A 51 -2.85 3.96 1.43
N CYS A 52 -2.51 4.92 0.58
CA CYS A 52 -1.54 4.74 -0.48
C CYS A 52 -0.12 4.68 0.11
N ASN A 53 0.48 3.50 0.07
CA ASN A 53 1.82 3.23 0.62
C ASN A 53 2.84 3.07 -0.53
N PRO A 54 4.11 3.44 -0.32
CA PRO A 54 5.15 3.18 -1.30
C PRO A 54 5.40 1.68 -1.47
N LYS A 55 5.64 1.25 -2.72
CA LYS A 55 6.07 -0.11 -3.01
C LYS A 55 7.56 -0.28 -2.62
N PRO A 56 7.93 -1.34 -1.89
CA PRO A 56 9.33 -1.56 -1.51
C PRO A 56 10.22 -1.73 -2.74
N GLN A 57 11.35 -1.04 -2.72
CA GLN A 57 12.37 -1.01 -3.77
C GLN A 57 13.37 -2.15 -3.60
N LYS A 58 14.30 -2.29 -4.57
CA LYS A 58 15.35 -3.31 -4.55
C LYS A 58 16.16 -3.25 -3.25
N GLY A 59 16.27 -4.40 -2.57
CA GLY A 59 16.99 -4.55 -1.30
C GLY A 59 16.18 -4.20 -0.06
N GLU A 60 14.99 -3.61 -0.20
CA GLU A 60 14.11 -3.32 0.92
C GLU A 60 13.35 -4.56 1.37
N SER A 61 13.00 -4.58 2.66
CA SER A 61 12.23 -5.66 3.27
C SER A 61 10.84 -5.76 2.65
N CYS A 62 10.39 -6.99 2.41
CA CYS A 62 9.05 -7.27 1.90
C CYS A 62 8.43 -8.44 2.67
N LEU A 63 7.10 -8.50 2.70
CA LEU A 63 6.39 -9.67 3.20
C LEU A 63 5.97 -10.52 2.01
N SER A 64 6.55 -11.70 1.88
CA SER A 64 6.10 -12.70 0.90
C SER A 64 4.90 -13.43 1.49
N ARG A 65 3.75 -13.44 0.80
CA ARG A 65 2.66 -14.36 1.17
C ARG A 65 3.05 -15.79 0.79
N PRO A 66 3.01 -16.75 1.74
CA PRO A 66 3.57 -18.08 1.51
C PRO A 66 2.72 -19.01 0.63
N ASN A 67 1.46 -18.65 0.31
CA ASN A 67 0.53 -19.56 -0.35
C ASN A 67 -0.08 -18.98 -1.63
N LEU A 68 0.58 -19.25 -2.76
CA LEU A 68 0.17 -18.86 -4.12
C LEU A 68 -1.30 -19.21 -4.46
N LEU A 69 -1.82 -20.31 -3.88
CA LEU A 69 -3.16 -20.83 -4.17
C LEU A 69 -4.28 -20.07 -3.43
N ALA A 70 -4.04 -19.66 -2.17
CA ALA A 70 -4.99 -18.85 -1.41
C ALA A 70 -5.01 -17.39 -1.91
N ASP A 71 -3.88 -16.92 -2.45
CA ASP A 71 -3.73 -15.59 -3.02
C ASP A 71 -4.51 -15.40 -4.34
N MET A 72 -4.57 -16.42 -5.20
CA MET A 72 -5.40 -16.39 -6.41
C MET A 72 -6.91 -16.29 -6.10
N LEU A 73 -7.33 -16.79 -4.93
CA LEU A 73 -8.72 -16.77 -4.49
C LEU A 73 -9.08 -15.50 -3.69
N ALA A 74 -8.09 -14.85 -3.08
CA ALA A 74 -8.24 -13.60 -2.34
C ALA A 74 -7.95 -12.33 -3.16
N TRP A 75 -7.53 -12.47 -4.42
CA TRP A 75 -7.41 -11.36 -5.39
C TRP A 75 -8.78 -10.91 -5.90
N ASP A 76 -9.61 -10.39 -5.02
CA ASP A 76 -10.47 -9.30 -5.44
C ASP A 76 -9.51 -8.12 -5.72
N GLN A 77 -9.04 -8.04 -6.98
CA GLN A 77 -7.92 -7.17 -7.38
C GLN A 77 -8.18 -5.68 -7.13
N GLU A 78 -9.42 -5.31 -6.82
CA GLU A 78 -9.81 -3.94 -6.55
C GLU A 78 -9.46 -3.47 -5.13
N GLY A 79 -9.51 -4.33 -4.09
CA GLY A 79 -9.48 -3.88 -2.68
C GLY A 79 -8.10 -3.54 -2.08
N PRO A 80 -8.04 -3.09 -0.80
CA PRO A 80 -6.80 -2.82 -0.08
C PRO A 80 -6.05 -4.11 0.25
N ARG A 81 -4.72 -4.05 0.26
CA ARG A 81 -3.83 -5.17 0.60
C ARG A 81 -3.35 -5.08 2.05
N ASP A 82 -2.86 -6.19 2.59
CA ASP A 82 -2.21 -6.18 3.91
C ASP A 82 -0.80 -5.54 3.86
N HIS A 83 -0.13 -5.63 2.72
CA HIS A 83 1.20 -5.07 2.46
C HIS A 83 1.37 -4.77 0.97
N CYS A 84 2.25 -3.83 0.64
CA CYS A 84 2.60 -3.58 -0.75
C CYS A 84 3.46 -4.70 -1.34
N PRO A 85 3.22 -5.04 -2.63
CA PRO A 85 4.18 -5.81 -3.40
C PRO A 85 5.43 -4.97 -3.64
N CYS A 86 6.53 -5.63 -3.99
CA CYS A 86 7.72 -4.95 -4.48
C CYS A 86 7.40 -4.08 -5.71
N ALA A 87 8.21 -3.05 -5.92
CA ALA A 87 8.09 -2.16 -7.07
C ALA A 87 8.47 -2.87 -8.38
N ASP A 88 7.88 -2.40 -9.48
CA ASP A 88 8.13 -2.88 -10.85
C ASP A 88 8.03 -4.41 -10.96
N ASP A 89 9.05 -5.05 -11.52
CA ASP A 89 9.13 -6.51 -11.75
C ASP A 89 9.90 -7.24 -10.64
N LEU A 90 10.17 -6.58 -9.51
CA LEU A 90 10.91 -7.18 -8.40
C LEU A 90 10.07 -8.25 -7.70
N GLN A 91 10.73 -9.33 -7.30
CA GLN A 91 10.14 -10.42 -6.54
C GLN A 91 10.58 -10.37 -5.08
N CYS A 92 9.65 -10.72 -4.18
CA CYS A 92 9.97 -10.82 -2.77
C CYS A 92 10.70 -12.14 -2.49
N GLN A 93 12.02 -12.07 -2.31
CA GLN A 93 12.90 -13.23 -2.18
C GLN A 93 13.19 -13.56 -0.72
N SER A 94 12.88 -14.78 -0.30
CA SER A 94 13.23 -15.28 1.04
C SER A 94 14.74 -15.48 1.18
N ARG A 95 15.35 -14.84 2.19
CA ARG A 95 16.75 -14.98 2.59
C ARG A 95 16.82 -15.42 4.06
N ARG A 96 18.00 -15.82 4.52
CA ARG A 96 18.21 -16.31 5.91
C ARG A 96 17.80 -15.31 7.00
N GLN A 97 17.70 -14.02 6.70
CA GLN A 97 17.39 -12.93 7.64
C GLN A 97 16.05 -12.24 7.36
N GLY A 98 15.18 -12.87 6.55
CA GLY A 98 13.91 -12.30 6.11
C GLY A 98 13.82 -12.21 4.59
N SER A 99 12.72 -11.65 4.10
CA SER A 99 12.49 -11.49 2.67
C SER A 99 12.77 -10.06 2.20
N VAL A 100 13.40 -9.92 1.03
CA VAL A 100 13.74 -8.62 0.43
C VAL A 100 13.38 -8.60 -1.05
N CYS A 101 13.12 -7.42 -1.60
CA CYS A 101 12.83 -7.27 -3.03
C CYS A 101 14.12 -7.45 -3.86
N GLY A 102 14.08 -8.37 -4.82
CA GLY A 102 15.20 -8.69 -5.71
C GLY A 102 14.72 -9.15 -7.08
N GLU A 103 15.66 -9.35 -7.99
CA GLU A 103 15.44 -9.82 -9.38
C GLU A 103 15.19 -11.33 -9.43
#